data_AF-A0A7S2C3F3-F1
#
_entry.id   AF-A0A7S2C3F3-F1
#
_cell.length_a   1.000
_cell.length_b   1.000
_cell.length_c   1.000
_cell.angle_alpha   90.00
_cell.angle_beta   90.00
_cell.angle_gamma   90.00
#
_symmetry.space_group_name_H-M   'P 1'
#
loop_
_entity.id
_entity.type
_entity.pdbx_description
1 polymer ?
#
loop_
_entity_poly.entity_id
_entity_poly.type
_entity_poly.pdbx_seq_one_letter_code
_entity_poly.pdbx_strand_id
1 'polypeptide(L)'
;NKKLRVHMPLVGAQGSELRVADQILRGREGECMVFDDSFEHEAWHKGDVTRIVLVFDVWHPDLTDKEVQFLSFLQRARMRAEMAAEKAARAERAEKAIK
;
A
#
# COMPACT_ATOMS: atom_id res chain seq x y z
N ASN A 1 -2.90 9.84 -12.30
CA ASN A 1 -2.78 8.91 -11.15
C ASN A 1 -3.96 7.92 -11.21
N LYS A 2 -3.78 6.63 -10.90
CA LYS A 2 -4.82 5.58 -11.05
C LYS A 2 -5.45 5.11 -9.73
N LYS A 3 -4.85 5.44 -8.58
CA LYS A 3 -5.28 4.92 -7.28
C LYS A 3 -5.12 5.98 -6.20
N LEU A 4 -5.89 5.85 -5.13
CA LEU A 4 -5.65 6.54 -3.88
C LEU A 4 -5.19 5.51 -2.84
N ARG A 5 -4.36 5.96 -1.91
CA ARG A 5 -3.89 5.15 -0.80
C ARG A 5 -4.70 5.45 0.45
N VAL A 6 -5.11 4.40 1.14
CA VAL A 6 -5.82 4.46 2.41
C VAL A 6 -4.92 3.96 3.52
N HIS A 7 -4.74 4.78 4.54
CA HIS A 7 -4.07 4.42 5.79
C HIS A 7 -5.12 4.39 6.90
N MET A 8 -5.33 3.23 7.51
CA MET A 8 -6.16 3.06 8.69
C MET A 8 -5.28 2.61 9.87
N PRO A 9 -4.89 3.53 10.77
CA PRO A 9 -4.14 3.16 11.96
C PRO A 9 -4.94 2.17 12.81
N LEU A 10 -4.32 1.06 13.18
CA LEU A 10 -4.91 0.03 14.04
C LEU A 10 -4.47 0.20 15.50
N VAL A 11 -3.19 0.52 15.72
CA VAL A 11 -2.56 0.66 17.03
C VAL A 11 -1.43 1.69 16.95
N GLY A 12 -1.22 2.46 18.01
CA GLY A 12 -0.07 3.36 18.17
C GLY A 12 -0.17 4.61 17.29
N ALA A 13 -1.37 5.14 17.08
CA ALA A 13 -1.55 6.32 16.21
C ALA A 13 -1.10 7.65 16.87
N GLN A 14 -0.95 7.68 18.18
CA GLN A 14 -0.52 8.88 18.91
C GLN A 14 0.86 9.36 18.43
N GLY A 15 0.93 10.63 18.03
CA GLY A 15 2.18 11.21 17.50
C GLY A 15 2.54 10.78 16.07
N SER A 16 1.63 10.08 15.36
CA SER A 16 1.78 9.75 13.95
C SER A 16 1.24 10.86 13.05
N GLU A 17 2.10 11.43 12.22
CA GLU A 17 1.77 12.46 11.24
C GLU A 17 2.20 12.03 9.84
N LEU A 18 1.45 12.45 8.83
CA LEU A 18 1.74 12.21 7.42
C LEU A 18 1.56 13.54 6.68
N ARG A 19 2.63 14.09 6.12
CA ARG A 19 2.53 15.20 5.17
C ARG A 19 2.31 14.63 3.77
N VAL A 20 1.37 15.20 3.04
CA VAL A 20 1.11 14.92 1.62
C VAL A 20 1.03 16.26 0.91
N ALA A 21 1.98 16.53 0.02
CA ALA A 21 2.20 17.86 -0.54
C ALA A 21 2.34 18.91 0.59
N ASP A 22 1.37 19.83 0.68
CA ASP A 22 1.29 20.94 1.63
C ASP A 22 0.35 20.66 2.83
N GLN A 23 -0.27 19.48 2.89
CA GLN A 23 -1.23 19.12 3.94
C GLN A 23 -0.64 18.14 4.95
N ILE A 24 -1.01 18.29 6.22
CA ILE A 24 -0.64 17.35 7.30
C ILE A 24 -1.88 16.59 7.75
N LEU A 25 -1.83 15.26 7.61
CA LEU A 25 -2.82 14.32 8.08
C LEU A 25 -2.34 13.70 9.40
N ARG A 26 -3.23 13.66 10.40
CA ARG A 26 -2.94 13.09 11.73
C ARG A 26 -3.69 11.78 11.89
N GLY A 27 -2.95 10.71 12.15
CA GLY A 27 -3.53 9.38 12.32
C GLY A 27 -4.38 9.31 13.58
N ARG A 28 -5.55 8.68 13.46
CA ARG A 28 -6.38 8.27 14.59
C ARG A 28 -6.73 6.79 14.43
N GLU A 29 -6.70 6.06 15.53
CA GLU A 29 -7.00 4.62 15.50
C GLU A 29 -8.44 4.39 15.04
N GLY A 30 -8.62 3.48 14.09
CA GLY A 30 -9.92 3.18 13.49
C GLY A 30 -10.43 4.18 12.46
N GLU A 31 -9.74 5.31 12.23
CA GLU A 31 -10.14 6.29 11.22
C GLU A 31 -9.32 6.13 9.94
N CYS A 32 -9.98 6.17 8.77
CA CYS A 32 -9.32 6.08 7.48
C CYS A 32 -8.82 7.46 7.03
N MET A 33 -7.53 7.55 6.72
CA MET A 33 -6.94 8.67 5.97
C MET A 33 -6.78 8.25 4.51
N VAL A 34 -7.42 8.97 3.60
CA VAL A 34 -7.34 8.72 2.16
C VAL A 34 -6.55 9.86 1.51
N PHE A 35 -5.52 9.52 0.75
CA PHE A 35 -4.68 10.51 0.08
C PHE A 35 -4.10 9.95 -1.22
N ASP A 36 -3.62 10.86 -2.07
CA ASP A 36 -2.93 10.51 -3.30
C ASP A 36 -1.43 10.34 -3.03
N ASP A 37 -0.94 9.10 -3.09
CA ASP A 37 0.47 8.77 -2.85
C ASP A 37 1.40 9.08 -4.04
N SER A 38 0.87 9.63 -5.14
CA SER A 38 1.69 10.15 -6.25
C SER A 38 2.27 11.53 -5.97
N PHE A 39 1.74 12.26 -4.98
CA PHE A 39 2.37 13.46 -4.44
C PHE A 39 3.50 13.10 -3.49
N GLU A 40 4.45 14.02 -3.34
CA GLU A 40 5.49 13.90 -2.31
C GLU A 40 4.84 13.77 -0.94
N HIS A 41 5.23 12.73 -0.21
CA HIS A 41 4.68 12.44 1.11
C HIS A 41 5.77 11.99 2.07
N GLU A 42 5.59 12.34 3.33
CA GLU A 42 6.55 12.07 4.40
C GLU A 42 5.81 11.68 5.66
N ALA A 43 6.23 10.59 6.31
CA ALA A 43 5.58 10.05 7.50
C ALA A 43 6.52 10.16 8.71
N TRP A 44 6.01 10.71 9.80
CA TRP A 44 6.71 10.75 11.08
C TRP A 44 5.92 9.98 12.14
N HIS A 45 6.64 9.33 13.03
CA HIS A 45 6.07 8.70 14.21
C HIS A 45 6.89 9.10 15.42
N LYS A 46 6.32 9.96 16.27
CA LYS A 46 6.95 10.45 17.51
C LYS A 46 6.33 9.79 18.76
N GLY A 47 5.50 8.77 18.57
CA GLY A 47 4.93 7.97 19.65
C GLY A 47 5.93 6.96 20.21
N ASP A 48 5.65 6.50 21.42
CA ASP A 48 6.42 5.50 22.18
C ASP A 48 5.93 4.06 21.94
N VAL A 49 4.72 3.90 21.42
CA VAL A 49 4.14 2.60 21.04
C VAL A 49 4.43 2.28 19.57
N THR A 50 4.61 0.99 19.26
CA THR A 50 4.73 0.52 17.87
C THR A 50 3.48 0.86 17.07
N ARG A 51 3.66 1.57 15.96
CA ARG A 51 2.56 1.97 15.07
C ARG A 51 2.24 0.85 14.07
N ILE A 52 1.02 0.34 14.12
CA ILE A 52 0.49 -0.64 13.16
C ILE A 52 -0.58 0.06 12.32
N VAL A 53 -0.41 0.05 10.99
CA VAL A 53 -1.33 0.69 10.04
C VAL A 53 -1.76 -0.32 9.00
N LEU A 54 -3.06 -0.46 8.78
CA LEU A 54 -3.59 -1.16 7.62
C LEU A 54 -3.49 -0.23 6.40
N VAL A 55 -2.74 -0.65 5.38
CA VAL A 55 -2.57 0.08 4.13
C VAL A 55 -3.24 -0.69 3.01
N PHE A 56 -4.13 -0.04 2.27
CA PHE A 56 -4.73 -0.58 1.07
C PHE A 56 -4.96 0.52 0.03
N ASP A 57 -5.08 0.13 -1.23
CA ASP A 57 -5.29 1.04 -2.33
C ASP A 57 -6.73 0.91 -2.85
N VAL A 58 -7.33 2.03 -3.26
CA VAL A 58 -8.62 2.10 -3.95
C VAL A 58 -8.45 2.75 -5.32
N TRP A 59 -9.31 2.42 -6.29
CA TRP A 59 -9.28 3.07 -7.60
C TRP A 59 -9.57 4.56 -7.47
N HIS A 60 -8.90 5.38 -8.29
CA HIS A 60 -9.20 6.81 -8.35
C HIS A 60 -10.66 7.01 -8.81
N PRO A 61 -11.45 7.86 -8.14
CA PRO A 61 -12.90 7.98 -8.40
C PRO A 61 -13.23 8.43 -9.82
N ASP A 62 -12.33 9.18 -10.47
CA ASP A 62 -12.52 9.65 -11.85
C ASP A 62 -12.32 8.56 -12.92
N LEU A 63 -11.91 7.35 -12.55
CA LEU A 63 -11.78 6.25 -13.51
C LEU A 63 -13.15 5.69 -13.90
N THR A 64 -13.34 5.47 -15.19
CA THR A 64 -14.50 4.77 -15.71
C THR A 64 -14.45 3.28 -15.38
N ASP A 65 -15.60 2.62 -15.37
CA ASP A 65 -15.68 1.15 -15.16
C ASP A 65 -14.81 0.37 -16.15
N LYS A 66 -14.72 0.83 -17.41
CA LYS A 66 -13.89 0.18 -18.43
C LYS A 66 -12.40 0.30 -18.11
N GLU A 67 -11.96 1.46 -17.64
CA GLU A 67 -10.58 1.66 -17.21
C GLU A 67 -10.26 0.82 -15.97
N VAL A 68 -11.16 0.80 -14.98
CA VAL A 68 -11.03 -0.05 -13.78
C VAL A 68 -10.91 -1.53 -14.17
N GLN A 69 -11.76 -2.01 -15.08
CA GLN A 69 -11.71 -3.40 -15.57
C GLN A 69 -10.38 -3.72 -16.25
N PHE A 70 -9.93 -2.84 -17.15
CA PHE A 70 -8.67 -3.00 -17.88
C PHE A 70 -7.46 -2.99 -16.94
N LEU A 71 -7.37 -2.01 -16.05
CA LEU A 71 -6.27 -1.90 -15.08
C LEU A 71 -6.28 -3.08 -14.09
N SER A 72 -7.46 -3.54 -13.67
CA SER A 72 -7.61 -4.73 -12.83
C SER A 72 -7.12 -6.00 -13.55
N PHE A 73 -7.40 -6.13 -14.84
CA PHE A 73 -6.87 -7.24 -15.65
C PHE A 73 -5.34 -7.22 -15.67
N LEU A 74 -4.73 -6.07 -15.96
CA LEU A 74 -3.27 -5.91 -15.99
C LEU A 74 -2.65 -6.21 -14.62
N GLN A 75 -3.25 -5.70 -13.54
CA GLN A 75 -2.76 -5.94 -12.18
C GLN A 75 -2.78 -7.43 -11.81
N ARG A 76 -3.86 -8.14 -12.13
CA ARG A 76 -3.95 -9.60 -11.89
C ARG A 76 -2.93 -10.38 -12.72
N ALA A 77 -2.73 -10.00 -13.98
CA ALA A 77 -1.73 -10.64 -14.84
C ALA A 77 -0.32 -10.46 -14.26
N ARG A 78 0.03 -9.25 -13.83
CA ARG A 78 1.32 -8.94 -13.19
C ARG A 78 1.53 -9.76 -11.92
N MET A 79 0.54 -9.77 -11.01
CA MET A 79 0.65 -10.50 -9.74
C MET A 79 0.86 -12.00 -9.96
N ARG A 80 0.17 -12.61 -10.94
CA ARG A 80 0.39 -14.02 -11.28
C ARG A 80 1.81 -14.29 -11.78
N ALA A 81 2.35 -13.40 -12.61
CA ALA A 81 3.72 -13.52 -13.11
C ALA A 81 4.75 -13.40 -11.96
N GLU A 82 4.57 -12.42 -11.07
CA GLU A 82 5.40 -12.24 -9.88
C GLU A 82 5.37 -13.48 -8.97
N MET A 83 4.18 -14.01 -8.65
CA MET A 83 4.01 -15.22 -7.84
C MET A 83 4.67 -16.45 -8.48
N ALA A 84 4.55 -16.60 -9.81
CA ALA A 84 5.19 -17.70 -10.53
C ALA A 84 6.72 -17.60 -10.46
N ALA A 85 7.26 -16.39 -10.66
CA ALA A 85 8.70 -16.13 -10.56
C ALA A 85 9.24 -16.41 -9.15
N GLU A 86 8.53 -15.98 -8.11
CA GLU A 86 8.92 -16.23 -6.72
C GLU A 86 8.89 -17.73 -6.38
N LYS A 87 7.86 -18.44 -6.85
CA LYS A 87 7.77 -19.91 -6.67
C LYS A 87 8.94 -20.64 -7.34
N ALA A 88 9.30 -20.23 -8.55
CA ALA A 88 10.45 -20.80 -9.26
C ALA A 88 11.77 -20.52 -8.51
N ALA A 89 11.98 -19.28 -8.08
CA ALA A 89 13.17 -18.91 -7.31
C ALA A 89 13.26 -19.66 -5.97
N ARG A 90 12.13 -19.88 -5.29
CA ARG A 90 12.08 -20.67 -4.06
C ARG A 90 12.43 -22.15 -4.30
N ALA A 91 11.94 -22.74 -5.39
CA ALA A 91 12.27 -24.12 -5.75
C ALA A 91 13.77 -24.29 -6.06
N GLU A 92 14.36 -23.36 -6.82
CA GLU A 92 15.80 -23.38 -7.12
C GLU A 92 16.66 -23.26 -5.86
N ARG A 93 16.30 -22.36 -4.93
CA ARG A 93 16.99 -22.22 -3.63
C ARG A 93 16.89 -23.49 -2.80
N ALA A 94 15.74 -24.16 -2.79
CA ALA A 94 15.56 -25.41 -2.07
C ALA A 94 16.41 -26.54 -2.67
N GLU A 95 16.48 -26.65 -4.00
CA GLU A 95 17.31 -27.66 -4.67
C GLU A 95 18.81 -27.42 -4.40
N LYS A 96 19.26 -26.16 -4.41
CA LYS A 96 20.63 -25.78 -4.06
C LYS A 96 21.01 -26.04 -2.60
N ALA A 97 20.04 -26.03 -1.68
CA ALA A 97 20.29 -26.30 -0.26
C ALA A 97 20.40 -27.80 0.07
N ILE A 98 19.96 -28.67 -0.84
CA ILE A 98 20.02 -30.15 -0.70
C ILE A 98 21.31 -30.72 -1.31
N LYS A 99 21.98 -29.97 -2.19
CA LYS A 99 23.28 -30.31 -2.78
C LYS A 99 24.41 -29.73 -1.95
#